data_AF-A0A2V9RY30-F1
#
_entry.id   AF-A0A2V9RY30-F1
#
_cell.length_a   1.000
_cell.length_b   1.000
_cell.length_c   1.000
_cell.angle_alpha   90.00
_cell.angle_beta   90.00
_cell.angle_gamma   90.00
#
_symmetry.space_group_name_H-M   'P 1'
#
loop_
_entity.id
_entity.type
_entity.pdbx_description
1 polymer ?
#
loop_
_entity_poly.entity_id
_entity_poly.type
_entity_poly.pdbx_seq_one_letter_code
_entity_poly.pdbx_strand_id
1 'polypeptide(L)'
;MGEIPSNFTTSNLCFMASRKSRSRILNTRDGNDRPIFSPDGSRLFDLPFVLNDFIADQRIIVGSFADAVFIRSGPATVQRMSEQYRERGDIGFRFVQRSDWGFFVQAGGCDN
;
A
#
# COMPACT_ATOMS: atom_id res chain seq x y z
N MET A 1 18.07 -16.91 -2.25
CA MET A 1 17.15 -15.77 -1.99
C MET A 1 18.03 -14.57 -1.71
N GLY A 2 17.76 -13.42 -2.33
CA GLY A 2 18.47 -12.19 -1.98
C GLY A 2 18.15 -11.81 -0.54
N GLU A 3 19.17 -11.56 0.27
CA GLU A 3 18.99 -11.07 1.62
C GLU A 3 18.36 -9.67 1.57
N ILE A 4 17.30 -9.45 2.35
CA ILE A 4 16.78 -8.10 2.55
C ILE A 4 17.90 -7.34 3.29
N PRO A 5 18.42 -6.23 2.73
CA PRO A 5 19.50 -5.50 3.38
C PRO A 5 19.11 -5.11 4.81
N SER A 6 20.03 -5.26 5.76
CA SER A 6 19.74 -5.16 7.20
C SER A 6 19.11 -3.83 7.62
N ASN A 7 19.36 -2.75 6.87
CA ASN A 7 18.71 -1.45 7.06
C ASN A 7 17.19 -1.44 6.79
N PHE A 8 16.64 -2.47 6.14
CA PHE A 8 15.20 -2.65 5.94
C PHE A 8 14.58 -3.66 6.91
N THR A 9 15.37 -4.30 7.77
CA THR A 9 14.89 -5.24 8.81
C THR A 9 14.43 -4.52 10.08
N THR A 10 13.64 -3.46 9.93
CA THR A 10 13.06 -2.74 11.07
C THR A 10 11.78 -3.42 11.57
N SER A 11 11.30 -3.05 12.76
CA SER A 11 10.05 -3.56 13.34
C SER A 11 8.81 -3.25 12.48
N ASN A 12 8.93 -2.36 11.51
CA ASN A 12 7.86 -1.88 10.64
C ASN A 12 7.87 -2.54 9.25
N LEU A 13 8.69 -3.57 9.05
CA LEU A 13 8.75 -4.32 7.80
C LEU A 13 7.41 -4.98 7.49
N CYS A 14 6.87 -4.73 6.30
CA CYS A 14 5.62 -5.35 5.87
C CYS A 14 5.66 -5.76 4.39
N PHE A 15 4.76 -6.69 4.04
CA PHE A 15 4.42 -7.01 2.66
C PHE A 15 3.30 -6.11 2.17
N MET A 16 3.38 -5.67 0.91
CA MET A 16 2.32 -4.91 0.27
C MET A 16 1.99 -5.49 -1.11
N ALA A 17 0.71 -5.71 -1.38
CA ALA A 17 0.24 -6.18 -2.69
C ALA A 17 -1.24 -5.85 -2.93
N SER A 18 -1.70 -5.98 -4.17
CA SER A 18 -3.12 -5.88 -4.51
C SER A 18 -3.95 -7.01 -3.89
N ARG A 19 -5.26 -6.79 -3.75
CA ARG A 19 -6.19 -7.83 -3.26
C ARG A 19 -6.12 -9.12 -4.08
N LYS A 20 -5.94 -9.00 -5.41
CA LYS A 20 -5.87 -10.15 -6.31
C LYS A 20 -4.58 -10.95 -6.11
N SER A 21 -3.45 -10.27 -5.95
CA SER A 21 -2.18 -10.91 -5.59
C SER A 21 -2.28 -11.61 -4.24
N ARG A 22 -2.84 -10.96 -3.22
CA ARG A 22 -3.06 -11.55 -1.89
C ARG A 22 -3.90 -12.82 -1.98
N SER A 23 -5.03 -12.80 -2.68
CA SER A 23 -5.90 -13.98 -2.85
C SER A 23 -5.13 -15.17 -3.45
N ARG A 24 -4.29 -14.92 -4.47
CA ARG A 24 -3.45 -15.98 -5.06
C ARG A 24 -2.43 -16.54 -4.07
N ILE A 25 -1.78 -15.67 -3.30
CA ILE A 25 -0.81 -16.08 -2.27
C ILE A 25 -1.50 -16.97 -1.23
N LEU A 26 -2.65 -16.55 -0.69
CA LEU A 26 -3.39 -17.32 0.33
C LEU A 26 -3.94 -18.65 -0.20
N ASN A 27 -4.17 -18.75 -1.51
CA ASN A 27 -4.55 -19.99 -2.18
C ASN A 27 -3.36 -20.90 -2.51
N THR A 28 -2.13 -20.51 -2.18
CA THR A 28 -0.96 -21.39 -2.36
C THR A 28 -1.07 -22.59 -1.44
N ARG A 29 -0.83 -23.78 -1.99
CA ARG A 29 -0.89 -25.06 -1.30
C ARG A 29 0.48 -25.72 -1.27
N ASP A 30 0.76 -26.48 -0.22
CA ASP A 30 1.94 -27.34 -0.14
C ASP A 30 1.77 -28.61 -0.98
N GLY A 31 2.77 -29.49 -0.97
CA GLY A 31 2.72 -30.77 -1.71
C GLY A 31 1.62 -31.75 -1.22
N ASN A 32 0.97 -31.48 -0.09
CA ASN A 32 -0.11 -32.28 0.50
C ASN A 32 -1.47 -31.55 0.41
N ASP A 33 -1.60 -30.55 -0.47
CA ASP A 33 -2.79 -29.73 -0.67
C ASP A 33 -3.25 -28.93 0.58
N ARG A 34 -2.33 -28.60 1.48
CA ARG A 34 -2.62 -27.79 2.68
C ARG A 34 -2.30 -26.32 2.41
N PRO A 35 -3.08 -25.35 2.94
CA PRO A 35 -2.74 -23.94 2.85
C PRO A 35 -1.37 -23.67 3.50
N ILE A 36 -0.47 -23.02 2.75
CA ILE A 36 0.84 -22.60 3.27
C ILE A 36 0.69 -21.40 4.22
N PHE A 37 -0.28 -20.54 3.95
CA PHE A 37 -0.47 -19.29 4.66
C PHE A 37 -1.78 -19.27 5.46
N SER A 38 -1.78 -18.48 6.52
CA SER A 38 -2.97 -18.29 7.36
C SER A 38 -4.14 -17.72 6.53
N PRO A 39 -5.36 -18.25 6.68
CA PRO A 39 -6.51 -17.83 5.89
C PRO A 39 -6.98 -16.41 6.21
N ASP A 40 -6.64 -15.87 7.39
CA ASP A 40 -6.93 -14.48 7.74
C ASP A 40 -6.18 -13.48 6.83
N GLY A 41 -5.05 -13.94 6.26
CA GLY A 41 -4.14 -13.20 5.39
C GLY A 41 -3.68 -11.87 5.96
N SER A 42 -3.74 -11.66 7.27
CA SER A 42 -3.33 -10.42 7.93
C SER A 42 -1.80 -10.32 8.00
N ARG A 43 -1.13 -11.48 7.94
CA ARG A 43 0.32 -11.64 8.01
C ARG A 43 0.81 -12.64 6.98
N LEU A 44 2.07 -12.48 6.57
CA LEU A 44 2.82 -13.40 5.73
C LEU A 44 4.19 -13.62 6.39
N PHE A 45 4.55 -14.86 6.72
CA PHE A 45 5.80 -15.18 7.43
C PHE A 45 6.01 -14.30 8.68
N ASP A 46 4.97 -14.16 9.51
CA ASP A 46 4.92 -13.30 10.70
C ASP A 46 5.06 -11.79 10.46
N LEU A 47 5.18 -11.31 9.22
CA LEU A 47 5.18 -9.89 8.90
C LEU A 47 3.77 -9.41 8.50
N PRO A 48 3.38 -8.17 8.83
CA PRO A 48 2.10 -7.61 8.38
C PRO A 48 1.94 -7.63 6.86
N PHE A 49 0.72 -7.89 6.39
CA PHE A 49 0.34 -7.79 4.97
C PHE A 49 -0.62 -6.62 4.78
N VAL A 50 -0.15 -5.57 4.10
CA VAL A 50 -0.93 -4.39 3.74
C VAL A 50 -1.50 -4.52 2.33
N LEU A 51 -2.79 -4.21 2.18
CA LEU A 51 -3.45 -4.17 0.88
C LEU A 51 -3.20 -2.83 0.19
N ASN A 52 -2.72 -2.89 -1.05
CA ASN A 52 -2.60 -1.73 -1.93
C ASN A 52 -2.92 -2.12 -3.37
N ASP A 53 -4.11 -1.74 -3.83
CA ASP A 53 -4.60 -2.06 -5.18
C ASP A 53 -3.92 -1.22 -6.29
N PHE A 54 -3.10 -0.22 -5.93
CA PHE A 54 -2.23 0.47 -6.90
C PHE A 54 -1.00 -0.37 -7.30
N ILE A 55 -0.67 -1.41 -6.53
CA ILE A 55 0.39 -2.34 -6.90
C ILE A 55 -0.14 -3.25 -8.00
N ALA A 56 0.62 -3.34 -9.10
CA ALA A 56 0.24 -4.19 -10.22
C ALA A 56 0.03 -5.65 -9.79
N ASP A 57 -0.91 -6.33 -10.45
CA ASP A 57 -1.15 -7.75 -10.25
C ASP A 57 0.13 -8.57 -10.34
N GLN A 58 0.26 -9.59 -9.50
CA GLN A 58 1.42 -10.48 -9.39
C GLN A 58 2.70 -9.80 -8.89
N ARG A 59 2.62 -8.56 -8.42
CA ARG A 59 3.72 -7.91 -7.70
C ARG A 59 3.46 -7.90 -6.21
N ILE A 60 4.55 -8.07 -5.47
CA ILE A 60 4.62 -7.94 -4.03
C ILE A 60 5.82 -7.03 -3.76
N ILE A 61 5.64 -6.05 -2.90
CA ILE A 61 6.72 -5.18 -2.44
C ILE A 61 6.95 -5.48 -0.96
N VAL A 62 8.22 -5.49 -0.54
CA VAL A 62 8.63 -5.71 0.83
C VAL A 62 9.48 -4.53 1.27
N GLY A 63 9.17 -3.95 2.42
CA GLY A 63 9.95 -2.85 2.98
C GLY A 63 9.35 -2.27 4.24
N SER A 64 10.13 -1.45 4.94
CA SER A 64 9.64 -0.60 6.02
C SER A 64 9.17 0.73 5.45
N PHE A 65 7.90 0.82 5.06
CA PHE A 65 7.34 2.04 4.47
C PHE A 65 7.10 3.13 5.51
N ALA A 66 6.82 2.77 6.76
CA ALA A 66 6.62 3.74 7.83
C ALA A 66 7.89 4.55 8.12
N ASP A 67 9.05 3.92 7.98
CA ASP A 67 10.34 4.58 8.21
C ASP A 67 10.93 5.17 6.92
N ALA A 68 10.62 4.58 5.75
CA ALA A 68 11.22 4.95 4.47
C ALA A 68 10.41 5.97 3.66
N VAL A 69 9.14 6.19 3.95
CA VAL A 69 8.25 7.09 3.19
C VAL A 69 7.78 8.24 4.06
N PHE A 70 7.86 9.48 3.56
CA PHE A 70 7.12 10.58 4.14
C PHE A 70 5.83 10.83 3.34
N ILE A 71 4.76 11.14 4.06
CA ILE A 71 3.52 11.63 3.51
C ILE A 71 3.17 12.91 4.26
N ARG A 72 3.12 14.03 3.54
CA ARG A 72 2.65 15.30 4.08
C ARG A 72 1.29 15.58 3.47
N SER A 73 0.33 15.93 4.30
CA SER A 73 -1.03 16.21 3.87
C SER A 73 -1.49 17.50 4.51
N GLY A 74 -2.00 18.42 3.69
CA GLY A 74 -2.67 19.62 4.16
C GLY A 74 -4.04 19.30 4.76
N PRO A 75 -4.71 20.31 5.34
CA PRO A 75 -6.07 20.15 5.82
C PRO A 75 -7.01 19.78 4.67
N ALA A 76 -7.93 18.86 4.93
CA ALA A 76 -9.03 18.58 4.01
C ALA A 76 -10.06 19.71 4.08
N THR A 77 -10.48 20.21 2.92
CA THR A 77 -11.48 21.27 2.81
C THR A 77 -12.70 20.77 2.05
N VAL A 78 -13.89 21.18 2.51
CA VAL A 78 -15.17 20.87 1.87
C VAL A 78 -15.76 22.15 1.31
N GLN A 79 -16.05 22.14 0.01
CA GLN A 79 -16.67 23.27 -0.68
C GLN A 79 -18.05 22.86 -1.17
N ARG A 80 -19.07 23.62 -0.77
CA ARG A 80 -20.43 23.48 -1.31
C ARG A 80 -20.48 24.15 -2.68
N MET A 81 -20.93 23.42 -3.70
CA MET A 81 -21.02 23.86 -5.08
C MET A 81 -22.48 24.11 -5.43
N SER A 82 -23.02 25.27 -5.02
CA SER A 82 -24.40 25.66 -5.30
C SER A 82 -24.62 26.13 -6.73
N GLU A 83 -23.63 26.75 -7.37
CA GLU A 83 -23.80 27.36 -8.70
C GLU A 83 -23.70 26.34 -9.84
N GLN A 84 -22.78 25.37 -9.76
CA GLN A 84 -22.57 24.36 -10.81
C GLN A 84 -23.73 23.38 -10.99
N TYR A 85 -24.54 23.17 -9.96
CA TYR A 85 -25.65 22.20 -9.97
C TYR A 85 -27.02 22.88 -9.87
N ARG A 86 -27.04 24.22 -9.92
CA ARG A 86 -28.24 25.04 -9.76
C ARG A 86 -29.34 24.71 -10.77
N GLU A 87 -28.96 24.45 -12.02
CA GLU A 87 -29.90 24.16 -13.11
C GLU A 87 -30.63 22.82 -12.94
N ARG A 88 -30.07 21.90 -12.14
CA ARG A 88 -30.71 20.63 -11.78
C ARG A 88 -31.41 20.65 -10.42
N GLY A 89 -31.33 21.77 -9.68
CA GLY A 89 -31.83 21.87 -8.31
C GLY A 89 -30.98 21.13 -7.27
N ASP A 90 -29.81 20.64 -7.67
CA ASP A 90 -28.92 19.83 -6.84
C ASP A 90 -27.86 20.69 -6.13
N ILE A 91 -27.31 20.15 -5.04
CA ILE A 91 -26.16 20.74 -4.32
C ILE A 91 -24.98 19.77 -4.46
N GLY A 92 -23.92 20.22 -5.14
CA GLY A 92 -22.66 19.47 -5.18
C GLY A 92 -21.81 19.73 -3.94
N PHE A 93 -20.97 18.77 -3.59
CA PHE A 93 -19.89 18.95 -2.61
C PHE A 93 -18.57 18.54 -3.23
N ARG A 94 -17.54 19.35 -3.03
CA ARG A 94 -16.17 19.06 -3.44
C ARG A 94 -15.29 18.91 -2.22
N PHE A 95 -14.58 17.81 -2.16
CA PHE A 95 -13.56 17.53 -1.14
C PHE A 95 -12.19 17.75 -1.76
N VAL A 96 -11.38 18.63 -1.18
CA VAL A 96 -10.01 18.91 -1.66
C VAL A 96 -9.04 18.74 -0.51
N GLN A 97 -8.03 17.90 -0.72
CA GLN A 97 -6.87 17.79 0.15
C GLN A 97 -5.63 17.75 -0.72
N ARG A 98 -4.66 18.61 -0.41
CA ARG A 98 -3.34 18.55 -1.05
C ARG A 98 -2.47 17.60 -0.25
N SER A 99 -1.83 16.66 -0.95
CA SER A 99 -0.87 15.74 -0.34
C SER A 99 0.37 15.63 -1.23
N ASP A 100 1.49 15.39 -0.59
CA ASP A 100 2.78 15.12 -1.21
C ASP A 100 3.45 13.95 -0.49
N TRP A 101 4.22 13.17 -1.26
CA TRP A 101 4.88 11.97 -0.75
C TRP A 101 6.25 11.80 -1.40
N GLY A 102 7.13 11.05 -0.73
CA GLY A 102 8.44 10.69 -1.23
C GLY A 102 9.15 9.68 -0.33
N PHE A 103 10.27 9.16 -0.82
CA PHE A 103 11.13 8.24 -0.04
C PHE A 103 12.26 9.03 0.63
N PHE A 104 12.56 8.73 1.90
CA PHE A 104 13.68 9.34 2.64
C PHE A 104 15.05 8.91 2.09
N VAL A 105 15.11 7.71 1.49
CA VAL A 105 16.31 7.19 0.82
C VAL A 105 15.89 6.79 -0.59
N GLN A 106 16.25 7.61 -1.58
CA GLN A 106 16.40 7.12 -2.95
C GLN A 106 17.57 6.13 -2.85
N ALA A 107 17.33 4.85 -3.15
CA ALA A 107 18.34 3.79 -3.01
C ALA A 107 19.71 4.32 -3.40
N GLY A 108 20.63 4.39 -2.42
CA GLY A 108 22.00 4.82 -2.64
C GLY A 108 22.57 4.08 -3.85
N GLY A 109 23.29 4.83 -4.69
CA GLY A 109 23.75 4.40 -6.00
C GLY A 109 24.18 2.93 -6.04
N CYS A 110 23.53 2.16 -6.89
CA CYS A 110 24.29 1.21 -7.69
C CYS A 110 24.81 2.02 -8.87
N ASP A 111 26.00 2.61 -8.70
CA ASP A 111 26.83 3.00 -9.83
C ASP A 111 27.05 1.74 -10.68
N ASN A 112 26.80 1.84 -11.98
CA ASN A 112 27.13 0.80 -12.96
C ASN A 112 28.65 0.57 -13.05
#